data_AF-A0A6A5YW38-F1
#
_entry.id   AF-A0A6A5YW38-F1
#
_cell.length_a   1.000
_cell.length_b   1.000
_cell.length_c   1.000
_cell.angle_alpha   90.00
_cell.angle_beta   90.00
_cell.angle_gamma   90.00
#
_symmetry.space_group_name_H-M   'P 1'
#
loop_
_entity.id
_entity.type
_entity.pdbx_description
1 polymer ?
#
loop_
_entity_poly.entity_id
_entity_poly.type
_entity_poly.pdbx_seq_one_letter_code
_entity_poly.pdbx_strand_id
1 'polypeptide(L)'
;MIVATPGFSATTKTPITIDSMARQFGKVPIQMRQWVRHIIDVPADNGSAFEWDGTVTFVNPADDMLPVIIHETGHSLDLSGAYADNTMSDSDNWWNNYDQDSNVPDNYAQTNAREDVAQNIVNAVFNENVYGGYGSMHQFETLIDEAATAGQGNSPFKPGENVQCTHRLPPSAPVSTDGSSKTRRARRGMPSVGLSDKVIALSTSREGDDKHSRCGLHW
;
A
#
# COMPACT_ATOMS: atom_id res chain seq x y z
N MET A 1 11.81 17.86 1.42
CA MET A 1 11.77 16.57 0.70
C MET A 1 11.68 15.47 1.74
N ILE A 2 10.47 15.04 2.09
CA ILE A 2 10.27 13.90 2.98
C ILE A 2 9.99 12.71 2.06
N VAL A 3 11.00 11.86 1.87
CA VAL A 3 10.80 10.56 1.25
C VAL A 3 10.33 9.64 2.37
N ALA A 4 9.07 9.25 2.39
CA ALA A 4 8.62 8.14 3.22
C ALA A 4 9.26 6.87 2.65
N THR A 5 10.42 6.48 3.18
CA THR A 5 11.04 5.20 2.84
C THR A 5 10.43 4.12 3.71
N PRO A 6 9.81 3.08 3.11
CA PRO A 6 9.51 1.85 3.84
C PRO A 6 10.81 1.26 4.39
N GLY A 7 10.70 0.52 5.49
CA GLY A 7 11.78 -0.36 5.89
C GLY A 7 11.85 -1.54 4.90
N PHE A 8 13.00 -1.73 4.26
CA PHE A 8 13.27 -2.92 3.44
C PHE A 8 14.07 -3.94 4.25
N SER A 9 13.67 -5.20 4.18
CA SER A 9 14.44 -6.31 4.75
C SER A 9 14.55 -7.44 3.73
N ALA A 10 15.78 -7.81 3.39
CA ALA A 10 16.10 -8.96 2.53
C ALA A 10 16.96 -9.95 3.32
N THR A 11 16.74 -11.25 3.13
CA THR A 11 17.60 -12.28 3.72
C THR A 11 18.56 -12.85 2.68
N THR A 12 19.68 -13.44 3.10
CA THR A 12 20.84 -13.77 2.24
C THR A 12 20.61 -14.88 1.20
N LYS A 13 19.37 -15.29 0.93
CA LYS A 13 19.01 -16.34 -0.04
C LYS A 13 17.93 -15.92 -1.04
N THR A 14 17.49 -14.66 -1.02
CA THR A 14 16.48 -14.20 -1.96
C THR A 14 17.14 -13.93 -3.32
N PRO A 15 16.49 -14.29 -4.45
CA PRO A 15 17.05 -14.08 -5.78
C PRO A 15 17.06 -12.59 -6.19
N ILE A 16 16.35 -11.73 -5.46
CA ILE A 16 16.27 -10.29 -5.68
C ILE A 16 17.09 -9.50 -4.64
N THR A 17 17.70 -8.39 -5.05
CA THR A 17 18.43 -7.50 -4.13
C THR A 17 17.50 -6.45 -3.52
N ILE A 18 17.91 -5.89 -2.37
CA ILE A 18 17.24 -4.72 -1.76
C ILE A 18 17.12 -3.55 -2.74
N ASP A 19 18.13 -3.31 -3.58
CA ASP A 19 18.11 -2.25 -4.58
C ASP A 19 17.09 -2.53 -5.69
N SER A 20 16.93 -3.80 -6.08
CA SER A 20 15.91 -4.17 -7.06
C SER A 20 14.51 -3.98 -6.49
N MET A 21 14.27 -4.40 -5.24
CA MET A 21 12.99 -4.17 -4.56
C MET A 21 12.71 -2.66 -4.39
N ALA A 22 13.69 -1.88 -3.95
CA ALA A 22 13.57 -0.43 -3.82
C ALA A 22 13.31 0.26 -5.17
N ARG A 23 13.95 -0.20 -6.26
CA ARG A 23 13.71 0.30 -7.62
C ARG A 23 12.29 -0.01 -8.08
N GLN A 24 11.79 -1.22 -7.83
CA GLN A 24 10.44 -1.62 -8.24
C GLN A 24 9.37 -0.88 -7.43
N PHE A 25 9.46 -0.86 -6.10
CA PHE A 25 8.56 -0.08 -5.26
C PHE A 25 8.65 1.42 -5.56
N GLY A 26 9.83 1.90 -5.95
CA GLY A 26 10.08 3.25 -6.44
C GLY A 26 9.32 3.63 -7.72
N LYS A 27 8.64 2.68 -8.40
CA LYS A 27 7.74 2.95 -9.53
C LYS A 27 6.27 3.10 -9.12
N VAL A 28 5.89 2.65 -7.91
CA VAL A 28 4.53 2.84 -7.38
C VAL A 28 4.26 4.34 -7.21
N PRO A 29 3.07 4.88 -7.52
CA PRO A 29 2.75 6.28 -7.25
C PRO A 29 3.08 6.72 -5.81
N ILE A 30 3.74 7.87 -5.64
CA ILE A 30 4.27 8.30 -4.32
C ILE A 30 3.18 8.39 -3.24
N GLN A 31 1.97 8.80 -3.61
CA GLN A 31 0.83 8.89 -2.71
C GLN A 31 0.30 7.52 -2.28
N MET A 32 0.48 6.47 -3.08
CA MET A 32 0.15 5.11 -2.66
C MET A 32 1.17 4.58 -1.65
N ARG A 33 2.46 4.93 -1.81
CA ARG A 33 3.54 4.42 -0.94
C ARG A 33 3.36 4.76 0.53
N GLN A 34 2.64 5.84 0.84
CA GLN A 34 2.44 6.30 2.22
C GLN A 34 1.58 5.35 3.06
N TRP A 35 0.80 4.50 2.39
CA TRP A 35 -0.02 3.43 2.97
C TRP A 35 0.77 2.15 3.23
N VAL A 36 2.05 2.11 2.84
CA VAL A 36 2.93 0.97 3.06
C VAL A 36 3.98 1.32 4.11
N ARG A 37 4.04 0.50 5.16
CA ARG A 37 4.98 0.59 6.28
C ARG A 37 6.26 -0.18 6.01
N HIS A 38 6.13 -1.41 5.52
CA HIS A 38 7.24 -2.34 5.30
C HIS A 38 7.12 -3.04 3.96
N ILE A 39 8.27 -3.22 3.30
CA ILE A 39 8.43 -4.16 2.20
C ILE A 39 9.38 -5.26 2.68
N ILE A 40 8.90 -6.49 2.73
CA ILE A 40 9.65 -7.65 3.22
C ILE A 40 9.86 -8.63 2.08
N ASP A 41 11.09 -9.11 1.94
CA ASP A 41 11.46 -10.17 1.01
C ASP A 41 11.90 -11.43 1.78
N VAL A 42 11.19 -12.53 1.54
CA VAL A 42 11.38 -13.83 2.19
C VAL A 42 11.73 -14.89 1.15
N PRO A 43 12.85 -15.62 1.28
CA PRO A 43 13.23 -16.67 0.35
C PRO A 43 12.37 -17.91 0.60
N ALA A 44 11.90 -18.53 -0.48
CA ALA A 44 11.18 -19.80 -0.44
C ALA A 44 11.31 -20.51 -1.78
N ASP A 45 10.80 -21.74 -1.86
CA ASP A 45 10.81 -22.51 -3.10
C ASP A 45 9.70 -22.06 -4.06
N ASN A 46 8.56 -21.60 -3.52
CA ASN A 46 7.39 -21.14 -4.28
C ASN A 46 7.15 -19.65 -4.07
N GLY A 47 6.62 -19.00 -5.10
CA GLY A 47 6.30 -17.57 -5.11
C GLY A 47 4.92 -17.26 -4.52
N SER A 48 4.83 -16.25 -3.67
CA SER A 48 3.56 -15.62 -3.27
C SER A 48 3.78 -14.20 -2.78
N ALA A 49 2.70 -13.43 -2.63
CA ALA A 49 2.73 -12.12 -2.00
C ALA A 49 1.50 -11.98 -1.11
N PHE A 50 1.60 -11.11 -0.10
CA PHE A 50 0.45 -10.71 0.71
C PHE A 50 0.72 -9.38 1.40
N GLU A 51 -0.37 -8.66 1.65
CA GLU A 51 -0.43 -7.49 2.50
C GLU A 51 -0.96 -7.87 3.89
N TRP A 52 -0.36 -7.30 4.92
CA TRP A 52 -0.91 -7.34 6.26
C TRP A 52 -0.52 -6.09 7.04
N ASP A 53 -1.49 -5.25 7.38
CA ASP A 53 -1.28 -4.10 8.27
C ASP A 53 -0.18 -3.14 7.72
N GLY A 54 -0.31 -2.77 6.46
CA GLY A 54 0.64 -1.98 5.68
C GLY A 54 2.00 -2.64 5.49
N THR A 55 2.14 -3.93 5.80
CA THR A 55 3.35 -4.71 5.53
C THR A 55 3.12 -5.56 4.30
N VAL A 56 3.77 -5.21 3.21
CA VAL A 56 3.75 -6.01 2.00
C VAL A 56 4.91 -6.98 2.05
N THR A 57 4.58 -8.28 1.98
CA THR A 57 5.56 -9.36 2.04
C THR A 57 5.57 -10.11 0.73
N PHE A 58 6.75 -10.23 0.12
CA PHE A 58 6.98 -11.08 -1.03
C PHE A 58 7.74 -12.33 -0.60
N VAL A 59 7.24 -13.49 -1.02
CA VAL A 59 7.82 -14.79 -0.80
C VAL A 59 8.35 -15.29 -2.14
N ASN A 60 9.65 -15.58 -2.22
CA ASN A 60 10.37 -15.91 -3.45
C ASN A 60 10.07 -14.93 -4.63
N PRO A 61 10.28 -13.61 -4.43
CA PRO A 61 10.02 -12.61 -5.47
C PRO A 61 10.90 -12.77 -6.71
N ALA A 62 10.38 -12.33 -7.86
CA ALA A 62 11.12 -12.17 -9.11
C ALA A 62 11.50 -10.70 -9.37
N ASP A 63 12.32 -10.44 -10.39
CA ASP A 63 12.38 -9.08 -10.95
C ASP A 63 11.16 -8.87 -11.86
N ASP A 64 10.66 -7.63 -11.94
CA ASP A 64 9.45 -7.24 -12.70
C ASP A 64 8.08 -7.65 -12.11
N MET A 65 7.86 -7.32 -10.84
CA MET A 65 6.62 -7.62 -10.10
C MET A 65 5.71 -6.41 -9.95
N LEU A 66 5.86 -5.37 -10.79
CA LEU A 66 5.19 -4.09 -10.56
C LEU A 66 3.66 -4.22 -10.38
N PRO A 67 2.92 -5.01 -11.20
CA PRO A 67 1.49 -5.24 -10.97
C PRO A 67 1.20 -5.85 -9.59
N VAL A 68 2.01 -6.82 -9.14
CA VAL A 68 1.86 -7.45 -7.82
C VAL A 68 2.16 -6.44 -6.70
N ILE A 69 3.20 -5.62 -6.84
CA ILE A 69 3.50 -4.57 -5.85
C ILE A 69 2.35 -3.57 -5.74
N ILE A 70 1.77 -3.17 -6.87
CA ILE A 70 0.61 -2.28 -6.88
C ILE A 70 -0.61 -2.96 -6.26
N HIS A 71 -0.85 -4.23 -6.58
CA HIS A 71 -1.92 -5.04 -6.00
C HIS A 71 -1.83 -5.10 -4.47
N GLU A 72 -0.69 -5.50 -3.92
CA GLU A 72 -0.51 -5.58 -2.46
C GLU A 72 -0.57 -4.20 -1.80
N THR A 73 -0.07 -3.16 -2.48
CA THR A 73 -0.25 -1.78 -2.02
C THR A 73 -1.73 -1.38 -2.04
N GLY A 74 -2.50 -1.89 -3.00
CA GLY A 74 -3.93 -1.68 -3.13
C GLY A 74 -4.71 -2.19 -1.94
N HIS A 75 -4.37 -3.36 -1.40
CA HIS A 75 -4.92 -3.83 -0.12
C HIS A 75 -4.65 -2.83 1.02
N SER A 76 -3.45 -2.24 1.07
CA SER A 76 -3.16 -1.22 2.09
C SER A 76 -4.05 0.02 1.94
N LEU A 77 -4.33 0.47 0.71
CA LEU A 77 -5.22 1.61 0.45
C LEU A 77 -6.65 1.31 0.92
N ASP A 78 -7.16 0.15 0.51
CA ASP A 78 -8.51 -0.32 0.83
C ASP A 78 -8.71 -0.53 2.34
N LEU A 79 -7.75 -1.12 3.03
CA LEU A 79 -7.93 -1.48 4.44
C LEU A 79 -7.52 -0.38 5.42
N SER A 80 -6.82 0.66 4.97
CA SER A 80 -6.23 1.68 5.86
C SER A 80 -6.88 3.06 5.78
N GLY A 81 -7.90 3.26 4.94
CA GLY A 81 -8.63 4.53 4.91
C GLY A 81 -8.27 5.48 3.77
N ALA A 82 -7.84 4.98 2.61
CA ALA A 82 -7.53 5.83 1.46
C ALA A 82 -8.77 6.42 0.75
N TYR A 83 -9.96 5.88 1.06
CA TYR A 83 -11.25 6.24 0.44
C TYR A 83 -12.18 6.94 1.43
N ALA A 84 -13.21 7.61 0.94
CA ALA A 84 -14.13 8.39 1.77
C ALA A 84 -14.83 7.53 2.85
N ASP A 85 -15.22 6.30 2.51
CA ASP A 85 -15.84 5.33 3.43
C ASP A 85 -14.84 4.40 4.13
N ASN A 86 -13.55 4.78 4.14
CA ASN A 86 -12.38 4.05 4.65
C ASN A 86 -12.06 2.72 3.97
N THR A 87 -13.05 1.87 3.65
CA THR A 87 -12.85 0.56 3.01
C THR A 87 -13.79 0.37 1.83
N MET A 88 -13.21 0.33 0.63
CA MET A 88 -13.93 0.22 -0.63
C MET A 88 -14.56 -1.15 -0.79
N SER A 89 -13.83 -2.23 -0.47
CA SER A 89 -14.29 -3.61 -0.65
C SER A 89 -15.56 -3.96 0.12
N ASP A 90 -15.83 -3.21 1.19
CA ASP A 90 -16.96 -3.41 2.10
C ASP A 90 -18.07 -2.38 1.83
N SER A 91 -17.90 -1.49 0.84
CA SER A 91 -18.84 -0.41 0.54
C SER A 91 -19.93 -0.84 -0.46
N ASP A 92 -21.15 -0.34 -0.25
CA ASP A 92 -22.23 -0.51 -1.22
C ASP A 92 -21.91 0.16 -2.56
N ASN A 93 -21.13 1.26 -2.53
CA ASN A 93 -20.71 1.95 -3.74
C ASN A 93 -19.87 1.04 -4.65
N TRP A 94 -18.98 0.23 -4.06
CA TRP A 94 -18.21 -0.76 -4.82
C TRP A 94 -19.13 -1.78 -5.49
N TRP A 95 -20.03 -2.41 -4.73
CA TRP A 95 -20.91 -3.46 -5.25
C TRP A 95 -21.89 -2.94 -6.30
N ASN A 96 -22.40 -1.73 -6.15
CA ASN A 96 -23.28 -1.11 -7.15
C ASN A 96 -22.57 -0.84 -8.48
N ASN A 97 -21.25 -0.60 -8.48
CA ASN A 97 -20.47 -0.42 -9.69
C ASN A 97 -19.93 -1.75 -10.24
N TYR A 98 -19.59 -2.69 -9.35
CA TYR A 98 -19.29 -4.08 -9.72
C TYR A 98 -20.40 -4.69 -10.56
N ASP A 99 -21.66 -4.54 -10.15
CA ASP A 99 -22.84 -5.10 -10.84
C ASP A 99 -23.12 -4.46 -12.21
N GLN A 100 -22.46 -3.36 -12.56
CA GLN A 100 -22.59 -2.70 -13.87
C GLN A 100 -21.58 -3.21 -14.89
N ASP A 101 -20.51 -3.86 -14.45
CA ASP A 101 -19.49 -4.42 -15.32
C ASP A 101 -19.78 -5.90 -15.64
N SER A 102 -19.69 -6.26 -16.91
CA SER A 102 -20.00 -7.62 -17.36
C SER A 102 -18.89 -8.64 -17.04
N ASN A 103 -17.71 -8.17 -16.65
CA ASN A 103 -16.53 -8.98 -16.37
C ASN A 103 -15.66 -8.27 -15.32
N VAL A 104 -14.88 -9.05 -14.59
CA VAL A 104 -13.78 -8.55 -13.74
C VAL A 104 -12.43 -8.71 -14.45
N PRO A 105 -11.35 -8.07 -13.96
CA PRO A 105 -10.07 -8.04 -14.67
C PRO A 105 -9.42 -9.39 -14.97
N ASP A 106 -9.49 -10.34 -14.03
CA ASP A 106 -8.94 -11.68 -14.16
C ASP A 106 -9.61 -12.68 -13.19
N ASN A 107 -9.13 -13.92 -13.17
CA ASN A 107 -9.65 -14.96 -12.28
C ASN A 107 -9.33 -14.69 -10.80
N TYR A 108 -8.27 -13.93 -10.50
CA TYR A 108 -7.89 -13.67 -9.12
C TYR A 108 -8.84 -12.64 -8.48
N ALA A 109 -9.26 -11.63 -9.26
CA ALA A 109 -10.32 -10.69 -8.89
C ALA A 109 -11.64 -11.39 -8.50
N GLN A 110 -11.95 -12.56 -9.06
CA GLN A 110 -13.17 -13.32 -8.73
C GLN A 110 -13.13 -13.98 -7.34
N THR A 111 -12.00 -13.96 -6.65
CA THR A 111 -11.83 -14.66 -5.37
C THR A 111 -12.70 -14.06 -4.27
N ASN A 112 -12.70 -12.74 -4.13
CA ASN A 112 -13.54 -11.96 -3.24
C ASN A 112 -13.38 -10.46 -3.53
N ALA A 113 -14.19 -9.61 -2.89
CA ALA A 113 -14.21 -8.16 -3.10
C ALA A 113 -12.86 -7.46 -2.84
N ARG A 114 -12.06 -7.95 -1.89
CA ARG A 114 -10.77 -7.33 -1.55
C ARG A 114 -9.74 -7.58 -2.65
N GLU A 115 -9.73 -8.80 -3.20
CA GLU A 115 -8.89 -9.14 -4.35
C GLU A 115 -9.34 -8.37 -5.60
N ASP A 116 -10.66 -8.24 -5.79
CA ASP A 116 -11.25 -7.50 -6.89
C ASP A 116 -10.91 -5.99 -6.84
N VAL A 117 -11.03 -5.36 -5.67
CA VAL A 117 -10.57 -3.97 -5.45
C VAL A 117 -9.08 -3.84 -5.71
N ALA A 118 -8.25 -4.69 -5.09
CA ALA A 118 -6.79 -4.63 -5.25
C ALA A 118 -6.37 -4.78 -6.72
N GLN A 119 -7.06 -5.65 -7.48
CA GLN A 119 -6.76 -5.84 -8.89
C GLN A 119 -7.28 -4.71 -9.77
N ASN A 120 -8.41 -4.11 -9.45
CA ASN A 120 -8.88 -2.91 -10.14
C ASN A 120 -8.03 -1.68 -9.81
N ILE A 121 -7.35 -1.61 -8.67
CA ILE A 121 -6.35 -0.56 -8.38
C ILE A 121 -5.17 -0.66 -9.35
N VAL A 122 -4.75 -1.87 -9.73
CA VAL A 122 -3.73 -2.05 -10.78
C VAL A 122 -4.21 -1.40 -12.07
N ASN A 123 -5.43 -1.71 -12.51
CA ASN A 123 -6.02 -1.11 -13.70
C ASN A 123 -6.18 0.40 -13.60
N ALA A 124 -6.60 0.94 -12.45
CA ALA A 124 -6.70 2.38 -12.20
C ALA A 124 -5.34 3.07 -12.36
N VAL A 125 -4.28 2.49 -11.79
CA VAL A 125 -2.91 3.00 -11.96
C VAL A 125 -2.51 2.93 -13.43
N PHE A 126 -2.71 1.82 -14.13
CA PHE A 126 -2.38 1.75 -15.56
C PHE A 126 -3.19 2.77 -16.39
N ASN A 127 -4.49 2.91 -16.13
CA ASN A 127 -5.38 3.83 -16.83
C ASN A 127 -4.92 5.28 -16.72
N GLU A 128 -4.53 5.71 -15.51
CA GLU A 128 -4.12 7.10 -15.24
C GLU A 128 -2.70 7.41 -15.76
N ASN A 129 -1.90 6.40 -16.14
CA ASN A 129 -0.46 6.55 -16.41
C ASN A 129 -0.02 6.13 -17.81
N VAL A 130 -0.82 5.36 -18.55
CA VAL A 130 -0.50 4.90 -19.89
C VAL A 130 -1.30 5.69 -20.91
N TYR A 131 -0.64 6.18 -21.96
CA TYR A 131 -1.31 6.91 -23.04
C TYR A 131 -2.39 6.03 -23.69
N GLY A 132 -3.64 6.52 -23.70
CA GLY A 132 -4.81 5.78 -24.19
C GLY A 132 -5.56 5.01 -23.11
N GLY A 133 -5.00 4.89 -21.90
CA GLY A 133 -5.66 4.26 -20.75
C GLY A 133 -5.97 2.78 -20.93
N TYR A 134 -6.74 2.23 -20.00
CA TYR A 134 -7.25 0.85 -20.03
C TYR A 134 -8.68 0.76 -20.61
N GLY A 135 -9.27 1.90 -20.98
CA GLY A 135 -10.64 2.01 -21.45
C GLY A 135 -11.55 2.62 -20.38
N SER A 136 -12.77 2.12 -20.27
CA SER A 136 -13.76 2.54 -19.28
C SER A 136 -14.40 1.28 -18.68
N MET A 137 -14.28 1.13 -17.36
CA MET A 137 -14.98 0.12 -16.55
C MET A 137 -15.39 0.79 -15.23
N HIS A 138 -16.63 0.59 -14.81
CA HIS A 138 -17.22 1.27 -13.67
C HIS A 138 -16.42 1.01 -12.38
N GLN A 139 -15.92 -0.22 -12.22
CA GLN A 139 -15.11 -0.62 -11.06
C GLN A 139 -13.88 0.29 -10.88
N PHE A 140 -12.94 0.34 -11.82
CA PHE A 140 -11.73 1.15 -11.61
C PHE A 140 -11.99 2.65 -11.68
N GLU A 141 -13.02 3.11 -12.41
CA GLU A 141 -13.44 4.51 -12.41
C GLU A 141 -13.94 4.94 -11.02
N THR A 142 -14.72 4.09 -10.35
CA THR A 142 -15.18 4.32 -8.97
C THR A 142 -13.99 4.47 -8.01
N LEU A 143 -12.93 3.66 -8.16
CA LEU A 143 -11.71 3.81 -7.35
C LEU A 143 -11.05 5.16 -7.57
N ILE A 144 -10.95 5.60 -8.84
CA ILE A 144 -10.33 6.88 -9.19
C ILE A 144 -11.14 8.03 -8.58
N ASP A 145 -12.45 8.01 -8.72
CA ASP A 145 -13.35 9.07 -8.25
C ASP A 145 -13.40 9.16 -6.71
N GLU A 146 -13.47 8.02 -6.03
CA GLU A 146 -13.48 7.97 -4.56
C GLU A 146 -12.14 8.39 -3.97
N ALA A 147 -11.03 7.93 -4.58
CA ALA A 147 -9.71 8.32 -4.14
C ALA A 147 -9.43 9.81 -4.42
N ALA A 148 -9.90 10.34 -5.55
CA ALA A 148 -9.83 11.77 -5.83
C ALA A 148 -10.72 12.58 -4.89
N THR A 149 -11.91 12.09 -4.53
CA THR A 149 -12.83 12.76 -3.61
C THR A 149 -12.24 12.83 -2.20
N ALA A 150 -11.79 11.68 -1.67
CA ALA A 150 -11.04 11.64 -0.42
C ALA A 150 -9.83 12.56 -0.52
N GLY A 151 -9.16 12.52 -1.68
CA GLY A 151 -8.02 13.31 -2.09
C GLY A 151 -8.27 14.79 -2.47
N GLN A 152 -9.47 15.35 -2.22
CA GLN A 152 -9.84 16.72 -2.59
C GLN A 152 -9.42 17.13 -4.02
N GLY A 153 -9.54 16.22 -4.98
CA GLY A 153 -9.17 16.36 -6.39
C GLY A 153 -7.82 15.73 -6.76
N ASN A 154 -7.03 15.24 -5.81
CA ASN A 154 -5.77 14.54 -6.05
C ASN A 154 -5.97 13.03 -5.99
N SER A 155 -5.73 12.34 -7.12
CA SER A 155 -5.76 10.88 -7.15
C SER A 155 -4.41 10.27 -6.76
N PRO A 156 -4.37 9.27 -5.85
CA PRO A 156 -3.15 8.58 -5.48
C PRO A 156 -2.54 7.76 -6.61
N PHE A 157 -3.28 7.51 -7.68
CA PHE A 157 -2.84 6.64 -8.77
C PHE A 157 -1.90 7.33 -9.77
N LYS A 158 -1.73 8.65 -9.72
CA LYS A 158 -0.81 9.39 -10.63
C LYS A 158 0.61 9.53 -10.08
N PRO A 159 1.65 9.68 -10.93
CA PRO A 159 3.00 9.94 -10.48
C PRO A 159 3.06 11.36 -9.93
N GLY A 160 3.14 11.48 -8.61
CA GLY A 160 3.25 12.78 -7.95
C GLY A 160 4.68 13.32 -8.03
N GLU A 161 5.06 14.02 -9.11
CA GLU A 161 6.40 14.60 -9.21
C GLU A 161 6.64 15.81 -8.27
N ASN A 162 5.59 16.37 -7.67
CA ASN A 162 5.69 17.45 -6.67
C ASN A 162 4.80 17.24 -5.44
N VAL A 163 4.38 15.99 -5.19
CA VAL A 163 3.51 15.67 -4.06
C VAL A 163 4.36 15.13 -2.91
N GLN A 164 4.12 15.58 -1.68
CA GLN A 164 4.71 14.99 -0.48
C GLN A 164 3.76 13.95 0.11
N CYS A 165 4.31 12.92 0.78
CA CYS A 165 3.52 12.09 1.67
C CYS A 165 3.00 12.97 2.83
N THR A 166 1.69 13.01 3.03
CA THR A 166 1.03 13.76 4.11
C THR A 166 0.76 12.88 5.33
N HIS A 167 0.70 11.56 5.11
CA HIS A 167 0.46 10.57 6.15
C HIS A 167 1.51 9.46 6.12
N ARG A 168 1.62 8.70 7.20
CA ARG A 168 2.43 7.46 7.25
C ARG A 168 1.95 6.57 8.38
N LEU A 169 1.96 5.27 8.15
CA LEU A 169 1.77 4.28 9.21
C LEU A 169 2.87 4.40 10.29
N PRO A 170 2.52 4.37 11.59
CA PRO A 170 3.48 4.35 12.68
C PRO A 170 4.51 3.24 12.54
N PRO A 171 5.77 3.47 12.94
CA PRO A 171 6.78 2.42 12.97
C PRO A 171 6.29 1.21 13.79
N SER A 172 6.50 0.01 13.27
CA SER A 172 6.20 -1.21 14.02
C SER A 172 7.06 -1.35 15.28
N ALA A 173 6.59 -2.17 16.22
CA ALA A 173 7.34 -2.46 17.43
C ALA A 173 8.73 -3.05 17.08
N PRO A 174 9.82 -2.56 17.71
CA PRO A 174 11.16 -3.02 17.35
C PRO A 174 11.37 -4.52 17.60
N VAL A 175 11.83 -5.28 16.60
CA VAL A 175 12.10 -6.73 16.70
C VAL A 175 13.44 -7.01 17.40
N SER A 176 13.50 -7.95 18.35
CA SER A 176 14.75 -8.32 19.03
C SER A 176 15.57 -9.27 18.14
N THR A 177 16.74 -8.84 17.67
CA THR A 177 17.62 -9.67 16.81
C THR A 177 18.53 -10.60 17.60
N ASP A 178 18.65 -10.35 18.90
CA ASP A 178 19.50 -11.11 19.80
C ASP A 178 18.59 -11.55 20.95
N GLY A 179 18.72 -12.78 21.45
CA GLY A 179 18.08 -13.21 22.70
C GLY A 179 18.56 -12.43 23.95
N SER A 180 19.14 -11.24 23.78
CA SER A 180 19.66 -10.40 24.84
C SER A 180 18.58 -9.48 25.41
N SER A 181 18.45 -9.53 26.73
CA SER A 181 17.45 -8.83 27.53
C SER A 181 17.30 -7.34 27.19
N LYS A 182 16.08 -6.83 27.39
CA LYS A 182 15.59 -5.44 27.24
C LYS A 182 16.57 -4.29 27.63
N THR A 183 17.59 -4.57 28.42
CA THR A 183 18.53 -3.61 29.03
C THR A 183 19.67 -3.12 28.12
N ARG A 184 20.14 -3.89 27.13
CA ARG A 184 21.19 -3.40 26.19
C ARG A 184 20.66 -2.46 25.12
N ARG A 185 19.38 -2.62 24.75
CA ARG A 185 18.71 -1.87 23.68
C ARG A 185 18.47 -0.40 24.04
N ALA A 186 18.28 -0.09 25.33
CA ALA A 186 18.12 1.28 25.81
C ALA A 186 19.40 2.13 25.73
N ARG A 187 20.59 1.53 25.49
CA ARG A 187 21.89 2.23 25.51
C ARG A 187 22.45 2.60 24.14
N ARG A 188 22.02 1.95 23.05
CA ARG A 188 22.31 2.42 21.69
C ARG A 188 21.13 3.28 21.29
N GLY A 189 21.35 4.58 21.12
CA GLY A 189 20.33 5.50 20.62
C GLY A 189 19.61 4.84 19.46
N MET A 190 18.34 4.48 19.67
CA MET A 190 17.53 3.91 18.61
C MET A 190 17.53 4.91 17.46
N PRO A 191 17.68 4.47 16.20
CA PRO A 191 17.41 5.35 15.08
C PRO A 191 16.03 5.96 15.29
N SER A 192 15.96 7.29 15.33
CA SER A 192 14.68 7.99 15.40
C SER A 192 13.98 7.80 14.06
N VAL A 193 13.23 6.70 13.95
CA VAL A 193 12.33 6.41 12.82
C VAL A 193 10.93 6.97 13.05
N GLY A 194 10.78 7.83 14.07
CA GLY A 194 9.51 8.49 14.40
C GLY A 194 8.98 9.34 13.25
N LEU A 195 7.67 9.56 13.26
CA LEU A 195 7.03 10.49 12.34
C LEU A 195 7.57 11.90 12.59
N SER A 196 7.94 12.63 11.54
CA SER A 196 8.22 14.06 11.69
C SER A 196 6.94 14.79 12.09
N ASP A 197 7.04 15.91 12.80
CA ASP A 197 5.90 16.71 13.31
C ASP A 197 4.84 17.10 12.26
N LYS A 198 5.16 17.00 10.96
CA LYS A 198 4.28 17.32 9.83
C LYS A 198 3.57 16.12 9.21
N VAL A 199 3.81 14.90 9.69
CA VAL A 199 3.25 13.67 9.13
C VAL A 199 2.16 13.15 10.05
N ILE A 200 0.95 12.98 9.50
CA ILE A 200 -0.19 12.44 10.23
C ILE A 200 -0.05 10.91 10.30
N ALA A 201 -0.20 10.37 11.51
CA ALA A 201 -0.17 8.92 11.73
C ALA A 201 -1.43 8.26 11.15
N LEU A 202 -1.27 7.20 10.37
CA LEU A 202 -2.36 6.32 9.95
C LEU A 202 -2.54 5.21 11.00
N SER A 203 -3.69 5.13 11.66
CA SER A 203 -3.97 4.04 12.62
C SER A 203 -4.62 2.86 11.90
N THR A 204 -4.12 1.66 12.12
CA THR A 204 -4.72 0.43 11.57
C THR A 204 -5.52 -0.31 12.63
N SER A 205 -6.33 -1.28 12.19
CA SER A 205 -7.28 -2.04 13.02
C SER A 205 -6.68 -2.77 14.23
N ARG A 206 -5.34 -2.90 14.32
CA ARG A 206 -4.65 -3.67 15.38
C ARG A 206 -4.04 -2.80 16.49
N GLU A 207 -4.07 -1.47 16.38
CA GLU A 207 -3.46 -0.56 17.38
C GLU A 207 -4.34 -0.25 18.61
N GLY A 208 -5.53 -0.86 18.74
CA GLY A 208 -6.39 -0.79 19.95
C GLY A 208 -7.59 0.16 19.84
N ASP A 209 -8.38 0.24 20.92
CA ASP A 209 -9.71 0.89 21.01
C ASP A 209 -9.77 2.40 20.70
N ASP A 210 -8.63 3.05 20.43
CA ASP A 210 -8.59 4.41 19.88
C ASP A 210 -8.81 4.36 18.35
N LYS A 211 -9.99 3.89 17.94
CA LYS A 211 -10.50 4.08 16.57
C LYS A 211 -10.79 5.56 16.32
N HIS A 212 -9.73 6.33 16.12
CA HIS A 212 -9.82 7.76 15.84
C HIS A 212 -8.89 8.15 14.71
N SER A 213 -9.16 7.62 13.53
CA SER A 213 -8.79 8.29 12.29
C SER A 213 -10.06 8.62 11.52
N ARG A 214 -10.66 9.78 11.84
CA ARG A 214 -11.37 10.57 10.81
C ARG A 214 -10.33 11.15 9.84
N CYS A 215 -9.44 10.31 9.31
CA CYS A 215 -8.38 10.74 8.42
C CYS A 215 -9.01 11.00 7.06
N GLY A 216 -9.39 12.26 6.82
CA GLY A 216 -9.50 12.77 5.46
C GLY A 216 -8.10 13.02 4.91
N LEU A 217 -7.91 12.81 3.61
CA LEU A 217 -6.72 13.34 2.95
C LEU A 217 -6.85 14.87 2.96
N HIS A 218 -5.87 15.54 3.56
CA HIS A 218 -5.78 17.00 3.56
C HIS A 218 -4.60 17.41 2.66
N TRP A 219 -4.88 18.29 1.71
CA TRP A 219 -3.96 18.79 0.70
C TRP A 219 -3.70 20.28 0.88
#